data_AF-A0A1A9C3Y3-F1
#
_entry.id   AF-A0A1A9C3Y3-F1
#
_cell.length_a   1.000
_cell.length_b   1.000
_cell.length_c   1.000
_cell.angle_alpha   90.00
_cell.angle_beta   90.00
_cell.angle_gamma   90.00
#
_symmetry.space_group_name_H-M   'P 1'
#
loop_
_entity.id
_entity.type
_entity.pdbx_description
1 polymer ?
#
loop_
_entity_poly.entity_id
_entity_poly.type
_entity_poly.pdbx_seq_one_letter_code
_entity_poly.pdbx_strand_id
1 'polypeptide(L)'
;MAGACLIGWDSPHHFGPDERALLTASAGLAGQALMRAHAFDAEHELVGMLQRQLLPRRLPRLPGGMAVARYLPSTAGLELGGDWYDVIPLPDNHVALVIGDVQGHSAAAATLMGQMRTALRAYAAEGHPPDVVVSHANRLLMELETDLFATCAYVDVDLEEGTAWCVRAGHLPPVLRHPDGATDIAEAEGGPPLGVMTQAEFPMSPLRLQPGTLIALTTDGLVESVEADIDAGMERFAHELAAADPAHLGQVADALLGNARRSDDVALLLMRYDGMEARPRRESWTVWRVPEAVGHARRFTRRTLRAWGLDGEIDAVLLVVSELVTNALVHTDGPVRLYLTLVSSRLRVAVADTSPRSPVKPTSIGWEATGGRGILLVEAMSATWGTVPVSGGKQVWSEIQLNR
;
A
#
# COMPACT_ATOMS: atom_id res chain seq x y z
N MET A 1 22.45 -30.14 15.38
CA MET A 1 23.85 -30.08 15.87
C MET A 1 23.87 -30.66 17.29
N ALA A 2 24.81 -31.54 17.65
CA ALA A 2 24.89 -32.11 18.99
C ALA A 2 25.82 -31.25 19.87
N GLY A 3 25.36 -30.84 21.06
CA GLY A 3 26.21 -30.22 22.08
C GLY A 3 26.99 -31.30 22.84
N ALA A 4 28.23 -31.02 23.21
CA ALA A 4 29.06 -31.91 24.03
C ALA A 4 29.46 -31.21 25.33
N CYS A 5 29.21 -31.87 26.46
CA CYS A 5 29.75 -31.46 27.76
C CYS A 5 30.89 -32.43 28.13
N LEU A 6 32.09 -31.88 28.31
CA LEU A 6 33.29 -32.65 28.63
C LEU A 6 33.66 -32.37 30.09
N ILE A 7 33.78 -33.43 30.87
CA ILE A 7 34.27 -33.39 32.25
C ILE A 7 35.57 -34.18 32.28
N GLY A 8 36.64 -33.58 32.78
CA GLY A 8 37.98 -34.15 32.80
C GLY A 8 38.71 -33.90 34.10
N TRP A 9 39.74 -34.72 34.35
CA TRP A 9 40.61 -34.67 35.52
C TRP A 9 42.08 -34.58 35.08
N ASP A 10 42.92 -34.02 35.94
CA ASP A 10 44.37 -33.85 35.74
C ASP A 10 45.18 -35.14 35.96
N SER A 11 44.54 -36.18 36.47
CA SER A 11 45.13 -37.48 36.82
C SER A 11 44.17 -38.64 36.52
N PRO A 12 44.65 -39.90 36.40
CA PRO A 12 43.79 -41.05 36.12
C PRO A 12 42.71 -41.24 37.20
N HIS A 13 41.45 -41.04 36.81
CA HIS A 13 40.30 -41.10 37.72
C HIS A 13 39.44 -42.35 37.47
N HIS A 14 39.08 -43.07 38.54
CA HIS A 14 38.26 -44.28 38.47
C HIS A 14 36.85 -44.00 38.96
N PHE A 15 35.87 -44.09 38.06
CA PHE A 15 34.47 -43.84 38.38
C PHE A 15 33.84 -44.98 39.18
N GLY A 16 33.57 -44.72 40.46
CA GLY A 16 32.76 -45.57 41.32
C GLY A 16 31.27 -45.57 40.92
N PRO A 17 30.46 -46.52 41.43
CA PRO A 17 29.03 -46.63 41.07
C PRO A 17 28.23 -45.35 41.31
N ASP A 18 28.45 -44.67 42.44
CA ASP A 18 27.70 -43.47 42.83
C ASP A 18 28.03 -42.27 41.93
N GLU A 19 29.31 -42.11 41.59
CA GLU A 19 29.76 -41.05 40.68
C GLU A 19 29.24 -41.27 39.26
N ARG A 20 29.23 -42.52 38.77
CA ARG A 20 28.62 -42.86 37.48
C ARG A 20 27.12 -42.53 37.48
N ALA A 21 26.42 -42.86 38.57
CA ALA A 21 24.99 -42.58 38.69
C ALA A 21 24.72 -41.07 38.67
N LEU A 22 25.50 -40.28 39.42
CA LEU A 22 25.40 -38.82 39.43
C LEU A 22 25.67 -38.22 38.05
N LEU A 23 26.80 -38.58 37.42
CA LEU A 23 27.16 -38.05 36.10
C LEU A 23 26.14 -38.43 35.03
N THR A 24 25.58 -39.64 35.09
CA THR A 24 24.52 -40.09 34.17
C THR A 24 23.24 -39.28 34.38
N ALA A 25 22.83 -39.06 35.64
CA ALA A 25 21.66 -38.25 35.96
C ALA A 25 21.85 -36.79 35.51
N SER A 26 23.01 -36.18 35.79
CA SER A 26 23.37 -34.83 35.35
C SER A 26 23.40 -34.71 33.82
N ALA A 27 23.98 -35.68 33.12
CA ALA A 27 23.99 -35.72 31.65
C ALA A 27 22.57 -35.85 31.08
N GLY A 28 21.69 -36.64 31.70
CA GLY A 28 20.28 -36.75 31.33
C GLY A 28 19.53 -35.42 31.47
N LEU A 29 19.70 -34.74 32.61
CA LEU A 29 19.09 -33.42 32.86
C LEU A 29 19.61 -32.36 31.88
N ALA A 30 20.92 -32.32 31.64
CA ALA A 30 21.55 -31.39 30.70
C ALA A 30 21.10 -31.67 29.25
N GLY A 31 21.01 -32.93 28.85
CA GLY A 31 20.50 -33.33 27.54
C GLY A 31 19.05 -32.91 27.35
N GLN A 32 18.19 -33.08 28.37
CA GLN A 32 16.80 -32.66 28.31
C GLN A 32 16.64 -31.13 28.34
N ALA A 33 17.50 -30.40 29.04
CA ALA A 33 17.55 -28.94 28.98
C ALA A 33 17.96 -28.46 27.57
N LEU A 34 19.00 -29.06 26.98
CA LEU A 34 19.46 -28.72 25.62
C LEU A 34 18.42 -29.04 24.55
N MET A 35 17.75 -30.19 24.63
CA MET A 35 16.66 -30.54 23.71
C MET A 35 15.50 -29.54 23.79
N ARG A 36 15.15 -29.08 25.00
CA ARG A 36 14.13 -28.04 25.18
C ARG A 36 14.57 -26.69 24.61
N ALA A 37 15.82 -26.29 24.85
CA ALA A 37 16.37 -25.05 24.29
C ALA A 37 16.35 -25.07 22.76
N HIS A 38 16.80 -26.15 22.13
CA HIS A 38 16.78 -26.26 20.67
C HIS A 38 15.37 -26.30 20.08
N ALA A 39 14.44 -27.01 20.73
CA ALA A 39 13.04 -27.01 20.30
C ALA A 39 12.45 -25.59 20.38
N PHE A 40 12.75 -24.88 21.46
CA PHE A 40 12.35 -23.48 21.64
C PHE A 40 12.95 -22.57 20.56
N ASP A 41 14.26 -22.67 20.30
CA ASP A 41 14.93 -21.87 19.26
C ASP A 41 14.34 -22.12 17.87
N ALA A 42 14.11 -23.39 17.51
CA ALA A 42 13.53 -23.76 16.21
C ALA A 42 12.08 -23.26 16.04
N GLU A 43 11.28 -23.32 17.11
CA GLU A 43 9.92 -22.78 17.11
C GLU A 43 9.94 -21.25 16.97
N HIS A 44 10.86 -20.58 17.68
CA HIS A 44 11.04 -19.12 17.61
C HIS A 44 11.48 -18.67 16.21
N GLU A 45 12.39 -19.40 15.57
CA GLU A 45 12.80 -19.16 14.19
C GLU A 45 11.62 -19.29 13.21
N LEU A 46 10.77 -20.31 13.41
CA LEU A 46 9.59 -20.54 12.58
C LEU A 46 8.56 -19.41 12.71
N VAL A 47 8.24 -19.01 13.94
CA VAL A 47 7.32 -17.90 14.25
C VAL A 47 7.82 -16.61 13.59
N GLY A 48 9.10 -16.27 13.79
CA GLY A 48 9.69 -15.09 13.15
C GLY A 48 9.70 -15.17 11.61
N MET A 49 9.85 -16.37 11.04
CA MET A 49 9.74 -16.55 9.58
C MET A 49 8.31 -16.32 9.07
N LEU A 50 7.30 -16.87 9.74
CA LEU A 50 5.89 -16.73 9.36
C LEU A 50 5.45 -15.25 9.42
N GLN A 51 5.77 -14.57 10.52
CA GLN A 51 5.45 -13.15 10.71
C GLN A 51 6.08 -12.26 9.63
N ARG A 52 7.34 -12.51 9.26
CA ARG A 52 8.00 -11.81 8.15
C ARG A 52 7.35 -12.07 6.78
N GLN A 53 6.67 -13.20 6.58
CA GLN A 53 5.93 -13.48 5.35
C GLN A 53 4.55 -12.80 5.34
N LEU A 54 3.97 -12.58 6.52
CA LEU A 54 2.70 -11.89 6.71
C LEU A 54 2.79 -10.37 6.62
N LEU A 55 4.00 -9.79 6.51
CA LEU A 55 4.20 -8.35 6.31
C LEU A 55 4.80 -8.03 4.92
N PRO A 56 4.61 -6.80 4.40
CA PRO A 56 5.19 -6.41 3.12
C PRO A 56 6.73 -6.47 3.17
N ARG A 57 7.34 -7.24 2.26
CA ARG A 57 8.81 -7.36 2.19
C ARG A 57 9.51 -6.07 1.78
N ARG A 58 8.84 -5.25 0.97
CA ARG A 58 9.31 -3.95 0.47
C ARG A 58 8.12 -3.04 0.26
N LEU A 59 8.29 -1.78 0.62
CA LEU A 59 7.32 -0.74 0.30
C LEU A 59 7.50 -0.26 -1.15
N PRO A 60 6.42 0.16 -1.82
CA PRO A 60 6.49 0.72 -3.17
C PRO A 60 7.26 2.05 -3.18
N ARG A 61 7.84 2.39 -4.34
CA ARG A 61 8.33 3.75 -4.58
C ARG A 61 7.14 4.65 -4.91
N LEU A 62 7.04 5.78 -4.23
CA LEU A 62 5.96 6.74 -4.42
C LEU A 62 6.46 7.93 -5.26
N PRO A 63 5.70 8.41 -6.25
CA PRO A 63 6.14 9.51 -7.12
C PRO A 63 6.07 10.90 -6.46
N GLY A 64 5.40 11.02 -5.31
CA GLY A 64 5.22 12.28 -4.57
C GLY A 64 5.58 12.18 -3.09
N GLY A 65 6.45 11.23 -2.70
CA GLY A 65 6.86 11.05 -1.32
C GLY A 65 7.70 9.80 -1.05
N MET A 66 7.91 9.51 0.23
CA MET A 66 8.66 8.33 0.68
C MET A 66 7.95 7.69 1.88
N ALA A 67 7.84 6.36 1.87
CA ALA A 67 7.31 5.60 3.00
C ALA A 67 8.38 4.70 3.61
N VAL A 68 8.36 4.58 4.93
CA VAL A 68 9.20 3.68 5.73
C VAL A 68 8.31 2.99 6.74
N ALA A 69 8.50 1.69 6.92
CA ALA A 69 7.86 0.95 7.98
C ALA A 69 8.90 0.24 8.85
N ARG A 70 8.55 0.04 10.11
CA ARG A 70 9.27 -0.82 11.04
C ARG A 70 8.28 -1.67 11.80
N TYR A 71 8.74 -2.87 12.10
CA TYR A 71 8.02 -3.84 12.88
C TYR A 71 8.96 -4.41 13.93
N LEU A 72 8.53 -4.37 15.18
CA LEU A 72 9.30 -4.88 16.30
C LEU A 72 8.42 -5.81 17.12
N PRO A 73 8.67 -7.13 17.07
CA PRO A 73 7.92 -8.07 17.90
C PRO A 73 8.24 -7.87 19.38
N SER A 74 7.26 -8.16 20.23
CA SER A 74 7.35 -8.23 21.67
C SER A 74 8.40 -9.26 22.07
N THR A 75 9.13 -8.97 23.13
CA THR A 75 10.13 -9.88 23.69
C THR A 75 9.52 -11.06 24.45
N ALA A 76 8.19 -11.11 24.59
CA ALA A 76 7.48 -12.08 25.41
C ALA A 76 6.97 -13.29 24.60
N GLY A 77 7.86 -14.23 24.25
CA GLY A 77 7.46 -15.61 23.93
C GLY A 77 7.35 -16.00 22.45
N LEU A 78 6.73 -17.16 22.20
CA LEU A 78 6.57 -17.84 20.90
C LEU A 78 5.28 -17.43 20.15
N GLU A 79 4.68 -16.33 20.57
CA GLU A 79 3.38 -15.87 20.11
C GLU A 79 3.51 -15.08 18.80
N LEU A 80 2.52 -15.19 17.91
CA LEU A 80 2.52 -14.49 16.62
C LEU A 80 1.77 -13.17 16.75
N GLY A 81 2.37 -12.10 16.25
CA GLY A 81 1.80 -10.77 16.27
C GLY A 81 0.47 -10.59 15.57
N GLY A 82 -0.41 -9.78 16.17
CA GLY A 82 -1.65 -9.29 15.59
C GLY A 82 -1.45 -8.06 14.69
N ASP A 83 -0.40 -7.28 14.93
CA ASP A 83 -0.04 -6.06 14.22
C ASP A 83 0.26 -6.26 12.73
N TRP A 84 -0.24 -5.36 11.87
CA TRP A 84 0.15 -5.26 10.48
C TRP A 84 0.19 -3.85 9.94
N TYR A 85 0.88 -3.70 8.81
CA TYR A 85 0.82 -2.49 7.99
C TYR A 85 0.83 -2.83 6.51
N ASP A 86 0.38 -1.90 5.69
CA ASP A 86 0.55 -1.94 4.25
C ASP A 86 0.65 -0.55 3.61
N VAL A 87 1.29 -0.49 2.44
CA VAL A 87 1.31 0.69 1.57
C VAL A 87 0.90 0.24 0.18
N ILE A 88 -0.25 0.73 -0.27
CA ILE A 88 -0.92 0.25 -1.47
C ILE A 88 -0.99 1.41 -2.47
N PRO A 89 -0.25 1.37 -3.60
CA PRO A 89 -0.44 2.32 -4.68
C PRO A 89 -1.84 2.15 -5.27
N LEU A 90 -2.56 3.24 -5.38
CA LEU A 90 -3.93 3.29 -5.92
C LEU A 90 -3.92 3.98 -7.30
N PRO A 91 -5.04 3.92 -8.05
CA PRO A 91 -5.21 4.71 -9.26
C PRO A 91 -5.01 6.23 -9.02
N ASP A 92 -4.81 6.98 -10.11
CA ASP A 92 -4.76 8.45 -10.11
C ASP A 92 -3.70 9.10 -9.19
N ASN A 93 -2.59 8.39 -8.91
CA ASN A 93 -1.51 8.82 -8.01
C ASN A 93 -1.92 8.88 -6.53
N HIS A 94 -2.96 8.17 -6.15
CA HIS A 94 -3.27 7.96 -4.74
C HIS A 94 -2.39 6.87 -4.13
N VAL A 95 -2.23 6.89 -2.82
CA VAL A 95 -1.61 5.82 -2.04
C VAL A 95 -2.38 5.61 -0.75
N ALA A 96 -2.76 4.37 -0.45
CA ALA A 96 -3.30 4.01 0.85
C ALA A 96 -2.18 3.57 1.81
N LEU A 97 -2.18 4.18 2.99
CA LEU A 97 -1.44 3.74 4.16
C LEU A 97 -2.41 2.98 5.06
N VAL A 98 -2.07 1.76 5.42
CA VAL A 98 -2.90 0.90 6.25
C VAL A 98 -2.07 0.46 7.44
N ILE A 99 -2.65 0.53 8.63
CA ILE A 99 -2.10 -0.08 9.83
C ILE A 99 -3.25 -0.67 10.64
N GLY A 100 -2.99 -1.73 11.39
CA GLY A 100 -3.98 -2.26 12.31
C GLY A 100 -3.37 -3.29 13.24
N ASP A 101 -4.20 -3.70 14.19
CA ASP A 101 -3.88 -4.71 15.18
C ASP A 101 -5.07 -5.65 15.39
N VAL A 102 -4.81 -6.95 15.43
CA VAL A 102 -5.79 -7.99 15.73
C VAL A 102 -5.67 -8.35 17.20
N GLN A 103 -6.80 -8.43 17.90
CA GLN A 103 -6.82 -8.78 19.31
C GLN A 103 -6.03 -10.07 19.62
N GLY A 104 -4.97 -9.91 20.41
CA GLY A 104 -4.16 -11.00 20.98
C GLY A 104 -3.09 -11.56 20.04
N HIS A 105 -2.23 -12.43 20.58
CA HIS A 105 -0.98 -12.85 19.93
C HIS A 105 -0.97 -14.35 19.63
N SER A 106 -1.95 -14.81 18.83
CA SER A 106 -2.12 -16.25 18.53
C SER A 106 -1.93 -16.56 17.05
N ALA A 107 -1.75 -17.84 16.72
CA ALA A 107 -1.77 -18.29 15.32
C ALA A 107 -3.09 -17.94 14.59
N ALA A 108 -4.20 -17.88 15.32
CA ALA A 108 -5.49 -17.42 14.79
C ALA A 108 -5.46 -15.91 14.50
N ALA A 109 -4.90 -15.10 15.41
CA ALA A 109 -4.74 -13.65 15.21
C ALA A 109 -3.85 -13.36 13.99
N ALA A 110 -2.72 -14.07 13.85
CA ALA A 110 -1.83 -13.93 12.71
C ALA A 110 -2.47 -14.34 11.38
N THR A 111 -3.31 -15.37 11.39
CA THR A 111 -4.09 -15.78 10.20
C THR A 111 -5.06 -14.69 9.81
N LEU A 112 -5.78 -14.13 10.78
CA LEU A 112 -6.74 -13.07 10.58
C LEU A 112 -6.06 -11.79 10.08
N MET A 113 -4.93 -11.42 10.67
CA MET A 113 -4.09 -10.32 10.22
C MET A 113 -3.72 -10.45 8.74
N GLY A 114 -3.28 -11.63 8.30
CA GLY A 114 -2.98 -11.93 6.90
C GLY A 114 -4.21 -11.80 5.98
N GLN A 115 -5.38 -12.25 6.43
CA GLN A 115 -6.66 -12.13 5.72
C GLN A 115 -7.09 -10.66 5.60
N MET A 116 -7.06 -9.90 6.70
CA MET A 116 -7.45 -8.49 6.74
C MET A 116 -6.57 -7.63 5.85
N ARG A 117 -5.24 -7.80 5.93
CA ARG A 117 -4.29 -7.11 5.02
C ARG A 117 -4.61 -7.40 3.56
N THR A 118 -4.88 -8.65 3.22
CA THR A 118 -5.17 -9.06 1.83
C THR A 118 -6.50 -8.49 1.34
N ALA A 119 -7.53 -8.51 2.19
CA ALA A 119 -8.86 -7.99 1.87
C ALA A 119 -8.84 -6.47 1.66
N LEU A 120 -8.25 -5.72 2.59
CA LEU A 120 -8.10 -4.27 2.48
C LEU A 120 -7.34 -3.89 1.20
N ARG A 121 -6.24 -4.60 0.90
CA ARG A 121 -5.48 -4.42 -0.34
C ARG A 121 -6.32 -4.68 -1.59
N ALA A 122 -7.14 -5.73 -1.60
CA ALA A 122 -7.99 -6.06 -2.74
C ALA A 122 -9.06 -4.99 -2.97
N TYR A 123 -9.82 -4.62 -1.93
CA TYR A 123 -10.88 -3.62 -2.04
C TYR A 123 -10.34 -2.24 -2.42
N ALA A 124 -9.17 -1.85 -1.88
CA ALA A 124 -8.50 -0.62 -2.25
C ALA A 124 -8.04 -0.64 -3.72
N ALA A 125 -7.44 -1.75 -4.18
CA ALA A 125 -7.00 -1.89 -5.57
C ALA A 125 -8.15 -1.86 -6.58
N GLU A 126 -9.38 -2.20 -6.17
CA GLU A 126 -10.60 -2.05 -6.97
C GLU A 126 -11.08 -0.59 -7.10
N GLY A 127 -10.50 0.35 -6.35
CA GLY A 127 -10.81 1.77 -6.41
C GLY A 127 -12.02 2.20 -5.56
N HIS A 128 -12.38 1.40 -4.54
CA HIS A 128 -13.41 1.79 -3.58
C HIS A 128 -12.93 2.96 -2.70
N PRO A 129 -13.84 3.86 -2.28
CA PRO A 129 -13.49 4.92 -1.33
C PRO A 129 -13.13 4.36 0.06
N PRO A 130 -12.38 5.11 0.88
CA PRO A 130 -11.82 4.63 2.14
C PRO A 130 -12.83 4.01 3.12
N ASP A 131 -13.98 4.66 3.31
CA ASP A 131 -15.06 4.21 4.18
C ASP A 131 -15.66 2.87 3.71
N VAL A 132 -15.82 2.70 2.40
CA VAL A 132 -16.32 1.45 1.79
C VAL A 132 -15.30 0.33 1.93
N VAL A 133 -14.00 0.61 1.75
CA VAL A 133 -12.93 -0.37 1.95
C VAL A 133 -12.95 -0.92 3.37
N VAL A 134 -13.01 -0.04 4.38
CA VAL A 134 -13.06 -0.43 5.80
C VAL A 134 -14.37 -1.14 6.13
N SER A 135 -15.51 -0.68 5.59
CA SER A 135 -16.82 -1.32 5.78
C SER A 135 -16.87 -2.74 5.18
N HIS A 136 -16.26 -2.95 4.02
CA HIS A 136 -16.16 -4.27 3.38
C HIS A 136 -15.25 -5.20 4.18
N ALA A 137 -14.13 -4.69 4.71
CA ALA A 137 -13.27 -5.45 5.60
C ALA A 137 -13.99 -5.84 6.91
N ASN A 138 -14.78 -4.93 7.50
CA ASN A 138 -15.63 -5.25 8.66
C ASN A 138 -16.61 -6.39 8.36
N ARG A 139 -17.29 -6.33 7.20
CA ARG A 139 -18.25 -7.36 6.79
C ARG A 139 -17.59 -8.71 6.59
N LEU A 140 -16.43 -8.74 5.93
CA LEU A 140 -15.65 -9.97 5.76
C LEU A 140 -15.30 -10.57 7.12
N LEU A 141 -14.83 -9.75 8.06
CA LEU A 141 -14.47 -10.23 9.39
C LEU A 141 -15.68 -10.82 10.15
N MET A 142 -16.84 -10.19 10.05
CA MET A 142 -18.10 -10.73 10.61
C MET A 142 -18.51 -12.06 9.96
N GLU A 143 -18.28 -12.23 8.66
CA GLU A 143 -18.58 -13.47 7.91
C GLU A 143 -17.64 -14.63 8.26
N LEU A 144 -16.46 -14.35 8.80
CA LEU A 144 -15.52 -15.38 9.27
C LEU A 144 -15.94 -16.03 10.60
N GLU A 145 -17.00 -15.53 11.25
CA GLU A 145 -17.55 -16.04 12.52
C GLU A 145 -16.48 -16.27 13.60
N THR A 146 -15.51 -15.35 13.69
CA THR A 146 -14.45 -15.35 14.69
C THR A 146 -14.85 -14.51 15.91
N ASP A 147 -14.39 -14.93 17.09
CA ASP A 147 -14.52 -14.15 18.33
C ASP A 147 -13.48 -13.01 18.43
N LEU A 148 -12.59 -12.88 17.44
CA LEU A 148 -11.54 -11.86 17.38
C LEU A 148 -12.03 -10.61 16.66
N PHE A 149 -11.62 -9.45 17.15
CA PHE A 149 -11.79 -8.17 16.45
C PHE A 149 -10.43 -7.59 16.04
N ALA A 150 -10.46 -6.58 15.18
CA ALA A 150 -9.26 -5.87 14.75
C ALA A 150 -9.46 -4.36 14.76
N THR A 151 -8.48 -3.62 15.24
CA THR A 151 -8.41 -2.18 15.03
C THR A 151 -7.73 -1.90 13.68
N CYS A 152 -8.15 -0.84 12.98
CA CYS A 152 -7.54 -0.46 11.71
C CYS A 152 -7.58 1.07 11.50
N ALA A 153 -6.49 1.65 11.00
CA ALA A 153 -6.47 2.98 10.41
C ALA A 153 -6.12 2.87 8.92
N TYR A 154 -6.93 3.52 8.09
CA TYR A 154 -6.75 3.60 6.65
C TYR A 154 -6.63 5.06 6.26
N VAL A 155 -5.53 5.44 5.60
CA VAL A 155 -5.29 6.80 5.12
C VAL A 155 -5.07 6.77 3.62
N ASP A 156 -6.01 7.34 2.86
CA ASP A 156 -5.86 7.57 1.42
C ASP A 156 -5.21 8.92 1.20
N VAL A 157 -4.06 8.94 0.52
CA VAL A 157 -3.30 10.16 0.20
C VAL A 157 -3.31 10.41 -1.30
N ASP A 158 -3.89 11.54 -1.70
CA ASP A 158 -3.73 12.11 -3.04
C ASP A 158 -2.37 12.80 -3.13
N LEU A 159 -1.42 12.18 -3.85
CA LEU A 159 -0.08 12.74 -4.00
C LEU A 159 -0.04 13.97 -4.92
N GLU A 160 -1.04 14.16 -5.77
CA GLU A 160 -1.11 15.25 -6.73
C GLU A 160 -1.59 16.54 -6.09
N GLU A 161 -2.71 16.47 -5.37
CA GLU A 161 -3.33 17.64 -4.72
C GLU A 161 -2.84 17.87 -3.29
N GLY A 162 -2.26 16.85 -2.64
CA GLY A 162 -1.83 16.96 -1.24
C GLY A 162 -3.01 16.92 -0.26
N THR A 163 -4.06 16.19 -0.63
CA THR A 163 -5.20 15.93 0.25
C THR A 163 -5.18 14.50 0.73
N ALA A 164 -5.65 14.26 1.94
CA ALA A 164 -5.80 12.89 2.43
C ALA A 164 -7.10 12.70 3.21
N TRP A 165 -7.57 11.46 3.26
CA TRP A 165 -8.75 11.03 4.00
C TRP A 165 -8.37 9.90 4.92
N CYS A 166 -8.70 10.04 6.21
CA CYS A 166 -8.48 9.04 7.23
C CYS A 166 -9.81 8.40 7.63
N VAL A 167 -9.80 7.08 7.75
CA VAL A 167 -10.88 6.28 8.34
C VAL A 167 -10.28 5.43 9.44
N ARG A 168 -10.88 5.45 10.63
CA ARG A 168 -10.46 4.64 11.78
C ARG A 168 -11.56 3.69 12.22
N ALA A 169 -11.19 2.45 12.45
CA ALA A 169 -11.99 1.43 13.12
C ALA A 169 -11.30 1.09 14.45
N GLY A 170 -11.67 1.82 15.52
CA GLY A 170 -11.10 1.64 16.87
C GLY A 170 -9.61 1.91 17.04
N HIS A 171 -8.87 2.25 15.97
CA HIS A 171 -7.41 2.38 15.97
C HIS A 171 -6.94 3.79 16.35
N LEU A 172 -5.67 3.93 16.74
CA LEU A 172 -5.06 5.21 17.10
C LEU A 172 -5.11 6.25 15.95
N PRO A 173 -5.25 7.55 16.27
CA PRO A 173 -5.23 8.60 15.26
C PRO A 173 -3.82 8.80 14.68
N PRO A 174 -3.70 9.17 13.39
CA PRO A 174 -2.42 9.53 12.81
C PRO A 174 -1.85 10.77 13.47
N VAL A 175 -0.53 10.82 13.62
CA VAL A 175 0.20 12.03 13.99
C VAL A 175 0.78 12.66 12.73
N LEU A 176 0.50 13.94 12.53
CA LEU A 176 1.03 14.73 11.43
C LEU A 176 2.15 15.62 11.96
N ARG A 177 3.30 15.63 11.28
CA ARG A 177 4.34 16.64 11.46
C ARG A 177 4.37 17.53 10.23
N HIS A 178 4.15 18.81 10.43
CA HIS A 178 4.16 19.82 9.38
C HIS A 178 5.59 20.20 8.96
N PRO A 179 5.76 20.87 7.81
CA PRO A 179 7.08 21.27 7.33
C PRO A 179 7.82 22.24 8.27
N ASP A 180 7.08 23.02 9.06
CA ASP A 180 7.63 23.94 10.07
C ASP A 180 8.06 23.23 11.37
N GLY A 181 7.80 21.93 11.48
CA GLY A 181 8.11 21.10 12.65
C GLY A 181 6.99 21.03 13.69
N ALA A 182 5.88 21.75 13.53
CA ALA A 182 4.72 21.58 14.38
C ALA A 182 4.10 20.18 14.19
N THR A 183 3.51 19.62 15.24
CA THR A 183 2.85 18.32 15.19
C THR A 183 1.42 18.39 15.69
N ASP A 184 0.53 17.71 14.98
CA ASP A 184 -0.88 17.56 15.33
C ASP A 184 -1.25 16.08 15.39
N ILE A 185 -1.85 15.66 16.50
CA ILE A 185 -2.57 14.38 16.57
C ILE A 185 -3.91 14.62 15.88
N ALA A 186 -4.20 13.90 14.78
CA ALA A 186 -5.35 14.22 13.95
C ALA A 186 -6.67 13.98 14.69
N GLU A 187 -7.54 14.99 14.67
CA GLU A 187 -8.95 14.87 15.05
C GLU A 187 -9.70 14.09 13.97
N ALA A 188 -9.51 12.77 13.95
CA ALA A 188 -10.18 11.85 13.04
C ALA A 188 -11.29 11.11 13.80
N GLU A 189 -12.56 11.28 13.43
CA GLU A 189 -13.64 10.48 14.01
C GLU A 189 -13.41 8.98 13.72
N GLY A 190 -13.72 8.12 14.70
CA GLY A 190 -13.52 6.68 14.60
C GLY A 190 -14.82 5.91 14.72
N GLY A 191 -14.95 4.83 13.96
CA GLY A 191 -15.94 3.78 14.20
C GLY A 191 -15.45 2.75 15.24
N PRO A 192 -16.30 1.78 15.61
CA PRO A 192 -15.88 0.66 16.49
C PRO A 192 -14.77 -0.19 15.82
N PRO A 193 -14.04 -1.03 16.56
CA PRO A 193 -13.16 -2.02 15.95
C PRO A 193 -13.91 -2.93 14.96
N LEU A 194 -13.21 -3.41 13.94
CA LEU A 194 -13.73 -4.34 12.95
C LEU A 194 -14.11 -5.65 13.63
N GLY A 195 -15.26 -6.24 13.25
CA GLY A 195 -15.74 -7.50 13.82
C GLY A 195 -16.60 -7.34 15.09
N VAL A 196 -16.77 -6.11 15.61
CA VAL A 196 -17.57 -5.86 16.82
C VAL A 196 -19.05 -5.60 16.49
N MET A 197 -19.32 -4.87 15.40
CA MET A 197 -20.67 -4.47 15.01
C MET A 197 -20.90 -4.71 13.51
N THR A 198 -21.95 -5.44 13.16
CA THR A 198 -22.26 -5.78 11.76
C THR A 198 -22.57 -4.56 10.90
N GLN A 199 -23.32 -3.60 11.46
CA GLN A 199 -23.71 -2.35 10.79
C GLN A 199 -23.03 -1.16 11.47
N ALA A 200 -21.70 -1.15 11.40
CA ALA A 200 -20.88 -0.02 11.86
C ALA A 200 -20.77 1.03 10.76
N GLU A 201 -20.76 2.31 11.17
CA GLU A 201 -20.35 3.42 10.32
C GLU A 201 -18.89 3.77 10.61
N PHE A 202 -18.14 4.08 9.56
CA PHE A 202 -16.72 4.45 9.64
C PHE A 202 -16.52 5.82 8.98
N PRO A 203 -16.59 6.92 9.76
CA PRO A 203 -16.51 8.27 9.22
C PRO A 203 -15.17 8.56 8.52
N MET A 204 -15.21 9.38 7.46
CA MET A 204 -14.02 9.90 6.80
C MET A 204 -13.66 11.27 7.36
N SER A 205 -12.44 11.42 7.85
CA SER A 205 -11.91 12.69 8.34
C SER A 205 -10.79 13.21 7.42
N PRO A 206 -10.83 14.48 6.99
CA PRO A 206 -9.82 15.02 6.09
C PRO A 206 -8.52 15.31 6.83
N LEU A 207 -7.40 14.96 6.22
CA LEU A 207 -6.05 15.34 6.65
C LEU A 207 -5.48 16.34 5.65
N ARG A 208 -4.90 17.43 6.14
CA ARG A 208 -4.29 18.47 5.30
C ARG A 208 -2.80 18.21 5.17
N LEU A 209 -2.33 18.07 3.94
CA LEU A 209 -0.91 17.85 3.67
C LEU A 209 -0.32 19.04 2.94
N GLN A 210 0.91 19.36 3.29
CA GLN A 210 1.79 20.25 2.55
C GLN A 210 3.04 19.48 2.15
N PRO A 211 3.72 19.83 1.05
CA PRO A 211 5.04 19.27 0.77
C PRO A 211 5.96 19.41 2.00
N GLY A 212 6.52 18.29 2.46
CA GLY A 212 7.28 18.15 3.70
C GLY A 212 6.49 17.55 4.88
N THR A 213 5.16 17.41 4.79
CA THR A 213 4.35 16.81 5.85
C THR A 213 4.71 15.33 6.02
N LEU A 214 4.93 14.91 7.26
CA LEU A 214 5.13 13.52 7.65
C LEU A 214 3.88 12.99 8.36
N ILE A 215 3.30 11.93 7.82
CA ILE A 215 2.21 11.16 8.41
C ILE A 215 2.82 9.98 9.17
N ALA A 216 2.50 9.85 10.45
CA ALA A 216 2.93 8.77 11.30
C ALA A 216 1.73 7.97 11.82
N LEU A 217 1.76 6.66 11.60
CA LEU A 217 0.77 5.68 12.04
C LEU A 217 1.48 4.65 12.91
N THR A 218 0.89 4.31 14.05
CA THR A 218 1.46 3.33 14.98
C THR A 218 0.38 2.47 15.61
N THR A 219 0.75 1.26 16.01
CA THR A 219 -0.02 0.42 16.94
C THR A 219 0.23 0.85 18.38
N ASP A 220 -0.59 0.32 19.29
CA ASP A 220 -0.60 0.70 20.71
C ASP A 220 0.68 0.32 21.45
N GLY A 221 1.37 -0.75 21.07
CA GLY A 221 2.64 -1.15 21.71
C GLY A 221 3.76 -0.09 21.69
N LEU A 222 3.66 0.96 20.85
CA LEU A 222 4.57 2.10 20.88
C LEU A 222 4.21 3.14 21.96
N VAL A 223 2.92 3.31 22.24
CA VAL A 223 2.39 4.44 23.02
C VAL A 223 1.82 4.01 24.36
N GLU A 224 1.31 2.79 24.47
CA GLU A 224 0.82 2.19 25.69
C GLU A 224 1.95 1.47 26.43
N SER A 225 1.99 1.65 27.74
CA SER A 225 2.93 0.93 28.62
C SER A 225 2.32 0.78 30.00
N VAL A 226 2.92 -0.06 30.85
CA VAL A 226 2.48 -0.22 32.25
C VAL A 226 2.52 1.11 33.03
N GLU A 227 3.36 2.06 32.62
CA GLU A 227 3.63 3.30 33.35
C GLU A 227 2.90 4.52 32.77
N ALA A 228 2.32 4.42 31.57
CA ALA A 228 1.69 5.52 30.88
C ALA A 228 0.53 5.06 30.00
N ASP A 229 -0.58 5.81 30.07
CA ASP A 229 -1.72 5.61 29.19
C ASP A 229 -1.44 6.00 27.74
N ILE A 230 -2.36 5.61 26.86
CA ILE A 230 -2.30 5.85 25.42
C ILE A 230 -2.20 7.35 25.11
N ASP A 231 -2.97 8.20 25.78
CA ASP A 231 -3.01 9.64 25.50
C ASP A 231 -1.66 10.30 25.78
N ALA A 232 -1.07 10.06 26.96
CA ALA A 232 0.26 10.55 27.28
C ALA A 232 1.33 9.94 26.36
N GLY A 233 1.13 8.69 25.92
CA GLY A 233 1.95 8.02 24.90
C GLY A 233 1.94 8.73 23.56
N MET A 234 0.75 9.06 23.06
CA MET A 234 0.55 9.78 21.81
C MET A 234 1.15 11.18 21.85
N GLU A 235 1.03 11.89 22.98
CA GLU A 235 1.67 13.20 23.17
C GLU A 235 3.20 13.11 23.11
N ARG A 236 3.80 12.11 23.78
CA ARG A 236 5.25 11.86 23.70
C ARG A 236 5.67 11.52 22.27
N PHE A 237 4.93 10.64 21.61
CA PHE A 237 5.19 10.26 20.23
C PHE A 237 5.17 11.47 19.29
N ALA A 238 4.18 12.35 19.43
CA ALA A 238 4.11 13.60 18.69
C ALA A 238 5.31 14.52 19.00
N HIS A 239 5.70 14.65 20.27
CA HIS A 239 6.85 15.45 20.66
C HIS A 239 8.17 14.94 20.06
N GLU A 240 8.40 13.63 20.08
CA GLU A 240 9.58 13.02 19.47
C GLU A 240 9.58 13.19 17.94
N LEU A 241 8.42 13.06 17.31
CA LEU A 241 8.26 13.30 15.87
C LEU A 241 8.55 14.77 15.51
N ALA A 242 8.14 15.74 16.33
CA ALA A 242 8.42 17.16 16.12
C ALA A 242 9.93 17.43 16.02
N ALA A 243 10.71 16.83 16.93
CA ALA A 243 12.16 16.98 16.99
C ALA A 243 12.92 16.22 15.88
N ALA A 244 12.25 15.29 15.19
CA ALA A 244 12.88 14.46 14.17
C ALA A 244 13.24 15.23 12.90
N ASP A 245 14.33 14.83 12.24
CA ASP A 245 14.71 15.28 10.89
C ASP A 245 14.04 14.40 9.82
N PRO A 246 13.01 14.89 9.12
CA PRO A 246 12.28 14.10 8.13
C PRO A 246 13.10 13.80 6.87
N ALA A 247 14.31 14.35 6.70
CA ALA A 247 15.18 14.01 5.58
C ALA A 247 15.59 12.53 5.57
N HIS A 248 15.69 11.91 6.76
CA HIS A 248 16.15 10.54 6.93
C HIS A 248 15.11 9.67 7.66
N LEU A 249 13.95 9.44 7.03
CA LEU A 249 12.83 8.68 7.61
C LEU A 249 13.19 7.34 8.26
N GLY A 250 14.20 6.64 7.73
CA GLY A 250 14.70 5.40 8.35
C GLY A 250 15.24 5.62 9.76
N GLN A 251 16.05 6.66 9.95
CA GLN A 251 16.63 7.01 11.25
C GLN A 251 15.58 7.55 12.21
N VAL A 252 14.58 8.28 11.68
CA VAL A 252 13.42 8.71 12.46
C VAL A 252 12.67 7.52 13.02
N ALA A 253 12.33 6.54 12.18
CA ALA A 253 11.66 5.32 12.62
C ALA A 253 12.47 4.54 13.66
N ASP A 254 13.78 4.40 13.44
CA ASP A 254 14.67 3.67 14.36
C ASP A 254 14.81 4.39 15.72
N ALA A 255 14.84 5.73 15.72
CA ALA A 255 14.92 6.54 16.94
C ALA A 255 13.63 6.46 17.78
N LEU A 256 12.46 6.56 17.13
CA LEU A 256 11.15 6.44 17.78
C LEU A 256 10.99 5.06 18.45
N LEU A 257 11.44 3.99 17.78
CA LEU A 257 11.39 2.64 18.36
C LEU A 257 12.44 2.39 19.44
N GLY A 258 13.59 3.07 19.38
CA GLY A 258 14.67 2.93 20.36
C GLY A 258 14.32 3.49 21.74
N ASN A 259 13.47 4.52 21.79
CA ASN A 259 13.02 5.17 23.03
C ASN A 259 11.75 4.55 23.62
N ALA A 260 11.10 3.64 22.88
CA ALA A 260 9.83 3.04 23.26
C ALA A 260 9.93 2.13 24.49
N ARG A 261 9.06 2.35 25.48
CA ARG A 261 8.83 1.43 26.60
C ARG A 261 7.71 0.46 26.22
N ARG A 262 8.06 -0.65 25.59
CA ARG A 262 7.10 -1.60 25.00
C ARG A 262 6.69 -2.71 25.97
N SER A 263 5.40 -3.02 25.98
CA SER A 263 4.85 -4.28 26.51
C SER A 263 4.36 -5.23 25.42
N ASP A 264 4.22 -4.73 24.19
CA ASP A 264 3.61 -5.45 23.06
C ASP A 264 4.38 -5.31 21.75
N ASP A 265 3.87 -5.97 20.70
CA ASP A 265 4.29 -5.78 19.31
C ASP A 265 4.14 -4.31 18.88
N VAL A 266 5.02 -3.87 17.99
CA VAL A 266 4.98 -2.51 17.46
C VAL A 266 5.09 -2.52 15.95
N ALA A 267 4.06 -2.02 15.28
CA ALA A 267 4.12 -1.55 13.90
C ALA A 267 4.18 -0.02 13.87
N LEU A 268 5.15 0.51 13.14
CA LEU A 268 5.28 1.95 12.86
C LEU A 268 5.35 2.15 11.36
N LEU A 269 4.44 2.96 10.81
CA LEU A 269 4.40 3.34 9.41
C LEU A 269 4.51 4.86 9.27
N LEU A 270 5.56 5.29 8.59
CA LEU A 270 5.87 6.69 8.31
C LEU A 270 5.75 6.97 6.81
N MET A 271 5.13 8.08 6.43
CA MET A 271 5.11 8.56 5.05
C MET A 271 5.35 10.07 5.01
N ARG A 272 6.41 10.51 4.33
CA ARG A 272 6.62 11.93 4.00
C ARG A 272 6.02 12.21 2.64
N TYR A 273 5.13 13.20 2.61
CA TYR A 273 4.57 13.75 1.39
C TYR A 273 5.47 14.87 0.88
N ASP A 274 6.04 14.73 -0.32
CA ASP A 274 6.92 15.72 -0.94
C ASP A 274 6.23 16.51 -2.07
N GLY A 275 5.01 16.10 -2.44
CA GLY A 275 4.36 16.58 -3.66
C GLY A 275 4.95 15.94 -4.92
N MET A 276 4.14 15.87 -5.98
CA MET A 276 4.59 15.39 -7.28
C MET A 276 5.59 16.38 -7.91
N GLU A 277 6.79 15.92 -8.27
CA GLU A 277 7.77 16.72 -9.01
C GLU A 277 7.18 17.28 -10.32
N ALA A 278 6.31 16.51 -10.96
CA ALA A 278 5.57 16.92 -12.15
C ALA A 278 4.08 16.57 -11.98
N ARG A 279 3.24 17.59 -11.80
CA ARG A 279 1.78 17.42 -11.79
C ARG A 279 1.27 17.06 -13.20
N PRO A 280 0.45 16.02 -13.34
CA PRO A 280 -0.13 15.68 -14.63
C PRO A 280 -1.13 16.75 -15.06
N ARG A 281 -1.06 17.21 -16.31
CA ARG A 281 -2.10 18.06 -16.89
C ARG A 281 -3.13 17.17 -17.57
N ARG A 282 -4.40 17.28 -17.19
CA ARG A 282 -5.48 16.43 -17.70
C ARG A 282 -6.56 17.26 -18.36
N GLU A 283 -7.04 16.81 -19.51
CA GLU A 283 -8.17 17.38 -20.23
C GLU A 283 -9.01 16.23 -20.81
N SER A 284 -10.33 16.35 -20.75
CA SER A 284 -11.23 15.33 -21.28
C SER A 284 -12.39 15.91 -22.07
N TRP A 285 -12.89 15.14 -23.04
CA TRP A 285 -14.00 15.56 -23.88
C TRP A 285 -14.89 14.38 -24.26
N THR A 286 -16.20 14.57 -24.13
CA THR A 286 -17.20 13.61 -24.61
C THR A 286 -17.40 13.79 -26.12
N VAL A 287 -17.11 12.73 -26.87
CA VAL A 287 -17.26 12.68 -28.32
C VAL A 287 -18.67 12.22 -28.65
N TRP A 288 -19.48 13.14 -29.20
CA TRP A 288 -20.81 12.81 -29.69
C TRP A 288 -20.75 12.23 -31.10
N ARG A 289 -21.59 11.23 -31.38
CA ARG A 289 -21.64 10.53 -32.68
C ARG A 289 -22.37 11.36 -33.74
N VAL A 290 -21.66 12.34 -34.28
CA VAL A 290 -22.09 13.20 -35.39
C VAL A 290 -21.15 13.01 -36.59
N PRO A 291 -21.53 13.37 -37.84
CA PRO A 291 -20.70 13.15 -39.02
C PRO A 291 -19.27 13.71 -38.91
N GLU A 292 -19.06 14.77 -38.13
CA GLU A 292 -17.76 15.43 -37.93
C GLU A 292 -17.09 15.11 -36.57
N ALA A 293 -17.53 14.05 -35.88
CA ALA A 293 -17.07 13.70 -34.52
C ALA A 293 -15.54 13.65 -34.39
N VAL A 294 -14.87 13.00 -35.35
CA VAL A 294 -13.39 12.90 -35.38
C VAL A 294 -12.75 14.27 -35.61
N GLY A 295 -13.34 15.12 -36.45
CA GLY A 295 -12.89 16.50 -36.67
C GLY A 295 -12.98 17.35 -35.41
N HIS A 296 -14.04 17.19 -34.62
CA HIS A 296 -14.19 17.83 -33.32
C HIS A 296 -13.17 17.33 -32.30
N ALA A 297 -12.93 16.01 -32.21
CA ALA A 297 -11.92 15.44 -31.34
C ALA A 297 -10.50 15.95 -31.67
N ARG A 298 -10.18 16.07 -32.97
CA ARG A 298 -8.92 16.67 -33.44
C ARG A 298 -8.82 18.16 -33.04
N ARG A 299 -9.91 18.92 -33.16
CA ARG A 299 -9.93 20.35 -32.82
C ARG A 299 -9.74 20.58 -31.31
N PHE A 300 -10.43 19.78 -30.49
CA PHE A 300 -10.23 19.75 -29.05
C PHE A 300 -8.77 19.45 -28.71
N THR A 301 -8.22 18.36 -29.25
CA THR A 301 -6.83 17.96 -29.00
C THR A 301 -5.84 19.04 -29.40
N ARG A 302 -5.96 19.60 -30.61
CA ARG A 302 -5.06 20.66 -31.08
C ARG A 302 -5.09 21.88 -30.16
N ARG A 303 -6.29 22.29 -29.72
CA ARG A 303 -6.45 23.42 -28.79
C ARG A 303 -5.76 23.11 -27.45
N THR A 304 -5.95 21.91 -26.93
CA THR A 304 -5.33 21.46 -25.68
C THR A 304 -3.81 21.43 -25.78
N LEU A 305 -3.25 20.81 -26.82
CA LEU A 305 -1.80 20.75 -27.02
C LEU A 305 -1.17 22.14 -27.15
N ARG A 306 -1.82 23.06 -27.87
CA ARG A 306 -1.37 24.47 -27.95
C ARG A 306 -1.42 25.17 -26.60
N ALA A 307 -2.50 25.02 -25.85
CA ALA A 307 -2.59 25.55 -24.47
C ALA A 307 -1.54 24.92 -23.54
N TRP A 308 -1.04 23.74 -23.90
CA TRP A 308 0.04 23.06 -23.20
C TRP A 308 1.45 23.40 -23.71
N GLY A 309 1.58 24.19 -24.78
CA GLY A 309 2.85 24.57 -25.39
C GLY A 309 3.50 23.47 -26.23
N LEU A 310 2.71 22.50 -26.72
CA LEU A 310 3.18 21.33 -27.43
C LEU A 310 2.94 21.45 -28.94
N ASP A 311 3.74 22.26 -29.63
CA ASP A 311 3.54 22.55 -31.06
C ASP A 311 4.22 21.55 -32.02
N GLY A 312 5.30 20.89 -31.59
CA GLY A 312 6.13 20.04 -32.46
C GLY A 312 5.52 18.69 -32.86
N GLU A 313 4.73 18.07 -31.97
CA GLU A 313 4.23 16.70 -32.14
C GLU A 313 2.72 16.64 -32.44
N ILE A 314 2.09 17.79 -32.74
CA ILE A 314 0.64 17.89 -32.91
C ILE A 314 0.11 16.88 -33.93
N ASP A 315 0.76 16.74 -35.08
CA ASP A 315 0.23 15.91 -36.16
C ASP A 315 0.24 14.41 -35.83
N ALA A 316 1.29 13.93 -35.15
CA ALA A 316 1.38 12.55 -34.67
C ALA A 316 0.28 12.25 -33.65
N VAL A 317 0.07 13.14 -32.68
CA VAL A 317 -0.99 13.00 -31.67
C VAL A 317 -2.37 13.03 -32.32
N LEU A 318 -2.59 13.93 -33.27
CA LEU A 318 -3.87 14.04 -33.98
C LEU A 318 -4.17 12.80 -34.83
N LEU A 319 -3.15 12.15 -35.40
CA LEU A 319 -3.31 10.86 -36.08
C LEU A 319 -3.78 9.80 -35.09
N VAL A 320 -3.10 9.64 -33.95
CA VAL A 320 -3.50 8.69 -32.90
C VAL A 320 -4.94 8.93 -32.44
N VAL A 321 -5.30 10.19 -32.17
CA VAL A 321 -6.68 10.55 -31.78
C VAL A 321 -7.68 10.15 -32.86
N SER A 322 -7.36 10.40 -34.12
CA SER A 322 -8.23 10.03 -35.24
C SER A 322 -8.48 8.53 -35.30
N GLU A 323 -7.44 7.72 -35.17
CA GLU A 323 -7.57 6.26 -35.21
C GLU A 323 -8.34 5.72 -33.99
N LEU A 324 -8.00 6.17 -32.78
CA LEU A 324 -8.65 5.69 -31.55
C LEU A 324 -10.12 6.09 -31.47
N VAL A 325 -10.46 7.34 -31.81
CA VAL A 325 -11.84 7.83 -31.80
C VAL A 325 -12.67 7.17 -32.90
N THR A 326 -12.12 7.00 -34.11
CA THR A 326 -12.82 6.29 -35.19
C THR A 326 -13.12 4.85 -34.77
N ASN A 327 -12.13 4.15 -34.21
CA ASN A 327 -12.30 2.79 -33.74
C ASN A 327 -13.39 2.68 -32.66
N ALA A 328 -13.40 3.59 -31.68
CA ALA A 328 -14.45 3.63 -30.67
C ALA A 328 -15.85 3.85 -31.29
N LEU A 329 -16.01 4.86 -32.15
CA LEU A 329 -17.29 5.20 -32.80
C LEU A 329 -17.81 4.11 -33.75
N VAL A 330 -16.94 3.25 -34.29
CA VAL A 330 -17.34 2.10 -35.11
C VAL A 330 -17.86 0.94 -34.25
N HIS A 331 -17.34 0.78 -33.03
CA HIS A 331 -17.57 -0.40 -32.20
C HIS A 331 -18.49 -0.18 -30.99
N THR A 332 -18.91 1.06 -30.74
CA THR A 332 -19.93 1.38 -29.73
C THR A 332 -21.06 2.23 -30.29
N ASP A 333 -22.25 2.05 -29.72
CA ASP A 333 -23.39 2.96 -29.85
C ASP A 333 -23.53 3.89 -28.62
N GLY A 334 -22.72 3.66 -27.58
CA GLY A 334 -22.72 4.42 -26.33
C GLY A 334 -21.80 5.65 -26.34
N PRO A 335 -21.68 6.37 -25.21
CA PRO A 335 -20.83 7.54 -25.09
C PRO A 335 -19.35 7.17 -25.29
N VAL A 336 -18.64 7.99 -26.09
CA VAL A 336 -17.19 7.91 -26.26
C VAL A 336 -16.54 9.09 -25.53
N ARG A 337 -15.49 8.84 -24.77
CA ARG A 337 -14.76 9.90 -24.05
C ARG A 337 -13.28 9.87 -24.38
N LEU A 338 -12.76 11.00 -24.83
CA LEU A 338 -11.35 11.24 -25.11
C LEU A 338 -10.70 11.89 -23.89
N TYR A 339 -9.54 11.38 -23.50
CA TYR A 339 -8.69 11.89 -22.42
C TYR A 339 -7.31 12.20 -22.96
N LEU A 340 -6.77 13.34 -22.55
CA LEU A 340 -5.40 13.75 -22.75
C LEU A 340 -4.75 13.93 -21.37
N THR A 341 -3.61 13.29 -21.13
CA THR A 341 -2.87 13.41 -19.88
C THR A 341 -1.40 13.64 -20.19
N LEU A 342 -0.84 14.77 -19.77
CA LEU A 342 0.57 15.11 -19.94
C LEU A 342 1.29 15.02 -18.60
N VAL A 343 2.28 14.13 -18.49
CA VAL A 343 3.17 14.05 -17.32
C VAL A 343 4.61 14.25 -17.79
N SER A 344 5.26 15.31 -17.32
CA SER A 344 6.60 15.69 -17.76
C SER A 344 6.70 15.86 -19.28
N SER A 345 7.25 14.88 -20.01
CA SER A 345 7.37 14.86 -21.47
C SER A 345 6.63 13.67 -22.11
N ARG A 346 5.69 13.06 -21.38
CA ARG A 346 4.89 11.92 -21.86
C ARG A 346 3.43 12.33 -21.97
N LEU A 347 2.89 12.27 -23.17
CA LEU A 347 1.48 12.47 -23.43
C LEU A 347 0.78 11.12 -23.57
N ARG A 348 -0.20 10.86 -22.72
CA ARG A 348 -1.14 9.76 -22.89
C ARG A 348 -2.42 10.27 -23.54
N VAL A 349 -2.78 9.65 -24.65
CA VAL A 349 -4.08 9.77 -25.31
C VAL A 349 -4.89 8.52 -24.98
N ALA A 350 -6.07 8.66 -24.40
CA ALA A 350 -6.94 7.53 -24.10
C ALA A 350 -8.37 7.76 -24.57
N VAL A 351 -9.00 6.72 -25.10
CA VAL A 351 -10.40 6.75 -25.54
C VAL A 351 -11.16 5.65 -24.83
N ALA A 352 -12.17 6.02 -24.06
CA ALA A 352 -13.07 5.10 -23.38
C ALA A 352 -14.39 4.97 -24.16
N ASP A 353 -14.89 3.75 -24.27
CA ASP A 353 -16.17 3.42 -24.89
C ASP A 353 -16.85 2.26 -24.15
N THR A 354 -18.16 2.07 -24.38
CA THR A 354 -18.96 1.03 -23.69
C THR A 354 -18.89 -0.36 -24.34
N SER A 355 -18.00 -0.57 -25.32
CA SER A 355 -17.81 -1.86 -25.99
C SER A 355 -16.79 -2.72 -25.24
N PRO A 356 -17.11 -3.97 -24.86
CA PRO A 356 -16.15 -4.84 -24.17
C PRO A 356 -15.11 -5.45 -25.12
N ARG A 357 -15.25 -5.30 -26.44
CA ARG A 357 -14.39 -5.97 -27.42
C ARG A 357 -13.04 -5.27 -27.53
N SER A 358 -11.93 -5.95 -27.25
CA SER A 358 -10.59 -5.35 -27.48
C SER A 358 -10.33 -5.09 -28.97
N PRO A 359 -9.54 -4.05 -29.33
CA PRO A 359 -9.12 -3.83 -30.71
C PRO A 359 -8.38 -5.06 -31.26
N VAL A 360 -8.78 -5.57 -32.42
CA VAL A 360 -8.13 -6.71 -33.07
C VAL A 360 -7.03 -6.21 -33.98
N LYS A 361 -5.79 -6.68 -33.79
CA LYS A 361 -4.68 -6.45 -34.72
C LYS A 361 -4.86 -7.40 -35.92
N PRO A 362 -5.04 -6.90 -37.15
CA PRO A 362 -5.13 -7.78 -38.30
C PRO A 362 -3.76 -8.42 -38.59
N THR A 363 -3.73 -9.75 -38.73
CA THR A 363 -2.51 -10.54 -39.00
C THR A 363 -2.05 -10.46 -40.45
N SER A 364 -2.92 -10.04 -41.38
CA SER A 364 -2.59 -9.75 -42.77
C SER A 364 -3.49 -8.64 -43.30
N ILE A 365 -2.91 -7.60 -43.89
CA ILE A 365 -3.66 -6.52 -44.53
C ILE A 365 -3.39 -6.59 -46.03
N GLY A 366 -4.43 -6.88 -46.81
CA GLY A 366 -4.36 -6.80 -48.27
C GLY A 366 -4.04 -5.37 -48.73
N TRP A 367 -3.35 -5.25 -49.85
CA TRP A 367 -2.99 -3.95 -50.45
C TRP A 367 -4.23 -3.10 -50.77
N GLU A 368 -5.37 -3.73 -51.07
CA GLU A 368 -6.69 -3.10 -51.33
C GLU A 368 -7.53 -2.80 -50.09
N ALA A 369 -7.08 -3.18 -48.87
CA ALA A 369 -7.87 -2.96 -47.67
C ALA A 369 -7.98 -1.47 -47.32
N THR A 370 -9.21 -0.94 -47.31
CA THR A 370 -9.56 0.45 -46.98
C THR A 370 -9.69 0.71 -45.48
N GLY A 371 -9.54 -0.30 -44.63
CA GLY A 371 -9.62 -0.22 -43.17
C GLY A 371 -8.69 -1.21 -42.46
N GLY A 372 -8.65 -1.17 -41.12
CA GLY A 372 -7.87 -2.11 -40.30
C GLY A 372 -6.40 -1.74 -40.05
N ARG A 373 -5.92 -0.61 -40.60
CA ARG A 373 -4.55 -0.10 -40.36
C ARG A 373 -4.43 0.79 -39.12
N GLY A 374 -5.56 1.23 -38.54
CA GLY A 374 -5.55 2.25 -37.49
C GLY A 374 -4.72 1.87 -36.27
N ILE A 375 -4.80 0.61 -35.82
CA ILE A 375 -4.03 0.16 -34.66
C ILE A 375 -2.52 0.04 -34.94
N LEU A 376 -2.14 -0.25 -36.19
CA LEU A 376 -0.74 -0.23 -36.64
C LEU A 376 -0.18 1.19 -36.66
N LEU A 377 -0.99 2.18 -37.05
CA LEU A 377 -0.60 3.59 -36.99
C LEU A 377 -0.44 4.05 -35.54
N VAL A 378 -1.38 3.68 -34.66
CA VAL A 378 -1.25 3.96 -33.22
C VAL A 378 0.03 3.33 -32.68
N GLU A 379 0.28 2.05 -32.95
CA GLU A 379 1.49 1.35 -32.51
C GLU A 379 2.77 2.02 -33.02
N ALA A 380 2.83 2.40 -34.30
CA ALA A 380 4.00 3.04 -34.88
C ALA A 380 4.29 4.44 -34.30
N MET A 381 3.26 5.17 -33.88
CA MET A 381 3.39 6.52 -33.29
C MET A 381 3.53 6.52 -31.78
N SER A 382 3.36 5.37 -31.12
CA SER A 382 3.36 5.26 -29.66
C SER A 382 4.67 4.68 -29.15
N ALA A 383 5.15 5.19 -28.02
CA ALA A 383 6.16 4.50 -27.22
C ALA A 383 5.60 3.20 -26.63
N THR A 384 4.37 3.26 -26.10
CA THR A 384 3.58 2.11 -25.67
C THR A 384 2.09 2.36 -25.90
N TRP A 385 1.30 1.32 -26.07
CA TRP A 385 -0.15 1.43 -26.17
C TRP A 385 -0.81 0.17 -25.58
N GLY A 386 -2.09 0.26 -25.20
CA GLY A 386 -2.77 -0.85 -24.57
C GLY A 386 -4.28 -0.68 -24.47
N THR A 387 -4.92 -1.64 -23.81
CA THR A 387 -6.36 -1.63 -23.51
C THR A 387 -6.57 -2.06 -22.06
N VAL A 388 -7.44 -1.35 -21.34
CA VAL A 388 -7.81 -1.64 -19.96
C VAL A 388 -9.34 -1.73 -19.87
N PRO A 389 -9.91 -2.75 -19.22
CA PRO A 389 -11.36 -2.78 -18.97
C PRO A 389 -11.73 -1.65 -18.01
N VAL A 390 -12.84 -0.97 -18.28
CA VAL A 390 -13.44 0.04 -17.39
C VAL A 390 -14.89 -0.33 -17.14
N SER A 391 -15.51 0.18 -16.07
CA SER A 391 -16.89 -0.16 -15.73
C SER A 391 -17.83 0.04 -16.92
N GLY A 392 -18.41 -1.06 -17.43
CA GLY A 392 -19.31 -1.06 -18.58
C GLY A 392 -18.67 -0.98 -19.97
N GLY A 393 -17.35 -1.14 -20.10
CA GLY A 393 -16.68 -1.07 -21.40
C GLY A 393 -15.16 -1.25 -21.35
N LYS A 394 -14.44 -0.48 -22.16
CA LYS A 394 -12.97 -0.50 -22.23
C LYS A 394 -12.40 0.90 -22.45
N GLN A 395 -11.14 1.07 -22.13
CA GLN A 395 -10.33 2.20 -22.52
C GLN A 395 -9.14 1.72 -23.34
N VAL A 396 -8.98 2.28 -24.55
CA VAL A 396 -7.80 2.08 -25.39
C VAL A 396 -6.91 3.31 -25.26
N TRP A 397 -5.63 3.12 -24.99
CA TRP A 397 -4.71 4.22 -24.72
C TRP A 397 -3.40 4.07 -25.49
N SER A 398 -2.74 5.20 -25.73
CA SER A 398 -1.46 5.35 -26.41
C SER A 398 -0.62 6.37 -25.65
N GLU A 399 0.66 6.07 -25.42
CA GLU A 399 1.65 6.98 -24.86
C GLU A 399 2.63 7.43 -25.94
N ILE A 400 2.79 8.74 -26.04
CA ILE A 400 3.67 9.40 -27.00
C ILE A 400 4.74 10.15 -26.19
N GLN A 401 6.01 9.85 -26.47
CA GLN A 401 7.14 10.57 -25.90
C GLN A 401 7.32 11.85 -26.70
N LEU A 402 7.23 12.99 -26.03
CA LEU A 402 7.40 14.29 -26.65
C LEU A 402 8.88 14.67 -26.60
N ASN A 403 9.42 15.06 -27.76
CA ASN A 403 10.73 15.69 -27.82
C ASN A 403 10.58 17.12 -27.28
N ARG A 404 11.37 17.47 -26.25
CA ARG A 404 11.39 18.82 -25.67
C ARG A 404 12.07 19.82 -26.59
#